data_AF-A0A2P5HMV8-F1
#
_entry.id   AF-A0A2P5HMV8-F1
#
_cell.length_a   1.000
_cell.length_b   1.000
_cell.length_c   1.000
_cell.angle_alpha   90.00
_cell.angle_beta   90.00
_cell.angle_gamma   90.00
#
_symmetry.space_group_name_H-M   'P 1'
#
loop_
_entity.id
_entity.type
_entity.pdbx_description
1 polymer ?
#
loop_
_entity_poly.entity_id
_entity_poly.type
_entity_poly.pdbx_seq_one_letter_code
_entity_poly.pdbx_strand_id
1 'polypeptide(L)'
;MFERMSTTGEWQSLQPFPSRGMLPDSDLADMNRRAGHNAAPYARMRGVANFGCVDDRIEHVLFRVIGDKHIALAGLVNQLYPSGPDGSATRQPGPKLWVIHAGTKNLHPTEGLGSEALLAMEILLQTLFSLTSPGTRFLLSGLFYRKDIPSELVDLANKQFQELVVKLQNGSPEPSPSPDEQQSYRGKGKGPAHQKSDSGVSGLAPSAVPPPRTFEFLAPELDSHATCVSLLDGHVHLNREGYRMWMRKLLPKMEQMLSFSPLQPQSPQEEIGIKTWPSPGDKSTVEKKEEKQQN
;
A
#
# COMPACT_ATOMS: atom_id res chain seq x y z
N MET A 1 4.57 -29.85 3.56
CA MET A 1 3.79 -29.33 4.68
C MET A 1 3.70 -27.82 4.50
N PHE A 2 2.74 -27.33 3.72
CA PHE A 2 2.44 -25.90 3.63
C PHE A 2 1.63 -25.55 4.88
N GLU A 3 2.05 -24.54 5.65
CA GLU A 3 1.33 -24.04 6.83
C GLU A 3 -0.13 -23.75 6.43
N ARG A 4 -1.05 -24.64 6.82
CA ARG A 4 -2.48 -24.34 6.78
C ARG A 4 -2.71 -23.29 7.85
N MET A 5 -2.87 -22.03 7.44
CA MET A 5 -3.27 -20.93 8.32
C MET A 5 -4.75 -21.13 8.69
N SER A 6 -5.01 -22.06 9.61
CA SER A 6 -6.35 -22.48 10.02
C SER A 6 -7.04 -21.52 10.98
N THR A 7 -6.45 -20.37 11.28
CA THR A 7 -7.02 -19.42 12.23
C THR A 7 -6.68 -17.99 11.85
N THR A 8 -7.70 -17.22 11.51
CA THR A 8 -7.74 -15.75 11.50
C THR A 8 -7.57 -15.13 12.90
N GLY A 9 -6.81 -15.78 13.80
CA GLY A 9 -6.77 -15.49 15.23
C GLY A 9 -5.39 -15.36 15.87
N GLU A 10 -4.29 -15.74 15.19
CA GLU A 10 -2.94 -15.61 15.76
C GLU A 10 -2.17 -14.40 15.23
N TRP A 11 -2.79 -13.21 15.24
CA TRP A 11 -2.14 -11.96 14.84
C TRP A 11 -0.92 -11.61 15.71
N GLN A 12 -0.83 -12.20 16.91
CA GLN A 12 0.28 -12.03 17.84
C GLN A 12 1.59 -12.66 17.34
N SER A 13 1.51 -13.56 16.35
CA SER A 13 2.67 -14.08 15.64
C SER A 13 3.21 -12.99 14.69
N LEU A 14 3.96 -12.02 15.24
CA LEU A 14 4.79 -11.06 14.47
C LEU A 14 6.05 -11.75 13.92
N GLN A 15 5.87 -12.96 13.39
CA GLN A 15 6.95 -13.76 12.84
C GLN A 15 7.54 -13.06 11.62
N PRO A 16 8.84 -13.26 11.34
CA PRO A 16 9.44 -12.71 10.15
C PRO A 16 8.70 -13.20 8.89
N PHE A 17 8.40 -12.27 7.98
CA PHE A 17 7.82 -12.54 6.66
C PHE A 17 8.90 -12.40 5.56
N PRO A 18 8.96 -13.30 4.57
CA PRO A 18 8.21 -14.56 4.49
C PRO A 18 8.54 -15.48 5.67
N SER A 19 7.67 -16.44 6.01
CA SER A 19 8.00 -17.47 7.02
C SER A 19 9.08 -18.42 6.47
N ARG A 20 9.77 -19.16 7.35
CA ARG A 20 10.72 -20.21 6.91
C ARG A 20 10.04 -21.32 6.12
N GLY A 21 8.77 -21.60 6.42
CA GLY A 21 7.96 -22.56 5.67
C GLY A 21 7.64 -22.08 4.26
N MET A 22 7.36 -20.79 4.09
CA MET A 22 7.05 -20.21 2.78
C MET A 22 8.30 -20.00 1.91
N LEU A 23 9.41 -19.56 2.49
CA LEU A 23 10.68 -19.37 1.80
C LEU A 23 11.82 -19.79 2.74
N PRO A 24 12.43 -20.98 2.58
CA PRO A 24 13.56 -21.43 3.39
C PRO A 24 14.78 -20.50 3.32
N ASP A 25 15.60 -20.49 4.37
CA ASP A 25 16.81 -19.64 4.42
C ASP A 25 17.80 -19.94 3.28
N SER A 26 17.85 -21.18 2.79
CA SER A 26 18.64 -21.57 1.61
C SER A 26 18.20 -20.85 0.34
N ASP A 27 16.90 -20.60 0.18
CA ASP A 27 16.34 -19.97 -1.02
C ASP A 27 16.50 -18.47 -0.96
N LEU A 28 16.35 -17.88 0.23
CA LEU A 28 16.66 -16.48 0.46
C LEU A 28 18.14 -16.19 0.18
N ALA A 29 19.05 -17.08 0.63
CA ALA A 29 20.46 -17.00 0.31
C ALA A 29 20.73 -17.15 -1.21
N ASP A 30 20.03 -18.07 -1.88
CA ASP A 30 20.12 -18.21 -3.34
C ASP A 30 19.62 -16.98 -4.10
N MET A 31 18.52 -16.37 -3.65
CA MET A 31 18.01 -15.12 -4.20
C MET A 31 19.04 -14.00 -4.08
N ASN A 32 19.67 -13.86 -2.92
CA ASN A 32 20.72 -12.86 -2.67
C ASN A 32 21.96 -13.09 -3.54
N ARG A 33 22.40 -14.34 -3.73
CA ARG A 33 23.51 -14.65 -4.64
C ARG A 33 23.19 -14.24 -6.08
N ARG A 34 21.96 -14.45 -6.55
CA ARG A 34 21.54 -14.14 -7.93
C ARG A 34 21.26 -12.66 -8.18
N ALA A 35 20.87 -11.90 -7.16
CA ALA A 35 20.63 -10.47 -7.28
C ALA A 35 21.90 -9.68 -7.60
N GLY A 36 23.08 -10.27 -7.35
CA GLY A 36 24.37 -9.65 -7.56
C GLY A 36 24.79 -8.76 -6.38
N HIS A 37 26.07 -8.37 -6.36
CA HIS A 37 26.68 -7.67 -5.24
C HIS A 37 26.17 -6.24 -5.01
N ASN A 38 25.51 -5.63 -6.01
CA ASN A 38 25.05 -4.24 -5.96
C ASN A 38 23.58 -4.10 -5.53
N ALA A 39 22.83 -5.20 -5.44
CA ALA A 39 21.43 -5.17 -5.01
C ALA A 39 21.34 -5.18 -3.48
N ALA A 40 20.36 -4.48 -2.93
CA ALA A 40 20.01 -4.63 -1.51
C ALA A 40 19.63 -6.10 -1.24
N PRO A 41 20.15 -6.72 -0.16
CA PRO A 41 19.85 -8.11 0.12
C PRO A 41 18.38 -8.26 0.52
N TYR A 42 17.71 -9.26 -0.05
CA TYR A 42 16.43 -9.74 0.44
C TYR A 42 16.58 -10.20 1.89
N ALA A 43 15.80 -9.58 2.77
CA ALA A 43 15.73 -9.91 4.19
C ALA A 43 14.31 -10.26 4.60
N ARG A 44 14.17 -11.00 5.71
CA ARG A 44 12.86 -11.23 6.31
C ARG A 44 12.41 -9.97 7.05
N MET A 45 11.21 -9.51 6.75
CA MET A 45 10.57 -8.36 7.38
C MET A 45 9.96 -8.75 8.71
N ARG A 46 10.25 -7.99 9.77
CA ARG A 46 9.64 -8.19 11.09
C ARG A 46 8.36 -7.36 11.24
N GLY A 47 7.50 -7.75 12.16
CA GLY A 47 6.28 -6.99 12.45
C GLY A 47 5.21 -7.14 11.36
N VAL A 48 5.24 -8.23 10.59
CA VAL A 48 4.21 -8.55 9.60
C VAL A 48 3.21 -9.50 10.25
N ALA A 49 1.94 -9.11 10.25
CA ALA A 49 0.83 -9.96 10.64
C ALA A 49 0.16 -10.52 9.38
N ASN A 50 -0.09 -11.83 9.35
CA ASN A 50 -0.72 -12.49 8.21
C ASN A 50 -2.17 -12.86 8.57
N PHE A 51 -3.11 -12.37 7.76
CA PHE A 51 -4.55 -12.59 7.92
C PHE A 51 -5.16 -13.37 6.74
N GLY A 52 -4.33 -14.02 5.92
CA GLY A 52 -4.78 -14.84 4.81
C GLY A 52 -5.50 -16.09 5.33
N CYS A 53 -6.69 -16.37 4.78
CA CYS A 53 -7.39 -17.62 4.99
C CYS A 53 -7.56 -18.34 3.65
N VAL A 54 -7.41 -19.66 3.68
CA VAL A 54 -7.62 -20.49 2.49
C VAL A 54 -9.08 -20.41 2.09
N ASP A 55 -9.35 -20.42 0.79
CA ASP A 55 -10.69 -20.37 0.20
C ASP A 55 -11.47 -19.07 0.41
N ASP A 56 -10.82 -18.00 0.86
CA ASP A 56 -11.44 -16.70 0.90
C ASP A 56 -11.80 -16.16 -0.47
N ARG A 57 -13.07 -15.78 -0.58
CA ARG A 57 -13.52 -14.79 -1.53
C ARG A 57 -13.34 -13.38 -0.94
N ILE A 58 -13.33 -12.36 -1.80
CA ILE A 58 -13.18 -10.95 -1.39
C ILE A 58 -14.22 -10.55 -0.32
N GLU A 59 -15.45 -11.04 -0.47
CA GLU A 59 -16.57 -10.81 0.44
C GLU A 59 -16.30 -11.38 1.84
N HIS A 60 -15.62 -12.54 1.93
CA HIS A 60 -15.23 -13.12 3.21
C HIS A 60 -14.15 -12.27 3.90
N VAL A 61 -13.20 -11.72 3.12
CA VAL A 61 -12.19 -10.80 3.64
C VAL A 61 -12.87 -9.55 4.21
N LEU A 62 -13.79 -8.95 3.46
CA LEU A 62 -14.57 -7.78 3.89
C LEU A 62 -15.35 -8.07 5.19
N PHE A 63 -16.04 -9.21 5.25
CA PHE A 63 -16.78 -9.64 6.43
C PHE A 63 -15.87 -9.72 7.66
N ARG A 64 -14.66 -10.28 7.55
CA ARG A 64 -13.73 -10.35 8.69
C ARG A 64 -13.09 -9.01 9.04
N VAL A 65 -12.88 -8.13 8.06
CA VAL A 65 -12.36 -6.77 8.31
C VAL A 65 -13.32 -6.01 9.24
N ILE A 66 -14.62 -6.10 8.97
CA ILE A 66 -15.67 -5.40 9.72
C ILE A 66 -16.08 -6.16 10.99
N GLY A 67 -16.13 -7.49 10.92
CA GLY A 67 -16.71 -8.35 11.94
C GLY A 67 -18.23 -8.44 11.84
N ASP A 68 -18.85 -9.11 12.81
CA ASP A 68 -20.30 -9.26 12.90
C ASP A 68 -20.77 -9.18 14.35
N LYS A 69 -21.51 -8.12 14.67
CA LYS A 69 -22.03 -7.87 16.01
C LYS A 69 -23.11 -8.86 16.43
N HIS A 70 -23.86 -9.43 15.48
CA HIS A 70 -24.95 -10.36 15.78
C HIS A 70 -24.44 -11.68 16.35
N ILE A 71 -23.23 -12.08 15.94
CA ILE A 71 -22.55 -13.30 16.44
C ILE A 71 -21.35 -12.98 17.34
N ALA A 72 -21.25 -11.73 17.83
CA ALA A 72 -20.13 -11.25 18.66
C ALA A 72 -18.73 -11.51 18.05
N LEU A 73 -18.62 -11.49 16.72
CA LEU A 73 -17.35 -11.63 16.01
C LEU A 73 -16.69 -10.25 15.88
N ALA A 74 -15.58 -10.06 16.61
CA ALA A 74 -14.78 -8.85 16.50
C ALA A 74 -14.11 -8.75 15.12
N GLY A 75 -14.30 -7.64 14.42
CA GLY A 75 -13.62 -7.36 13.17
C GLY A 75 -12.12 -7.16 13.33
N LEU A 76 -11.37 -7.48 12.28
CA LEU A 76 -9.91 -7.33 12.25
C LEU A 76 -9.47 -5.89 12.56
N VAL A 77 -10.21 -4.90 12.07
CA VAL A 77 -9.90 -3.48 12.33
C VAL A 77 -9.99 -3.19 13.84
N ASN A 78 -10.99 -3.69 14.53
CA ASN A 78 -11.13 -3.47 15.97
C ASN A 78 -9.97 -4.11 16.76
N GLN A 79 -9.40 -5.20 16.25
CA GLN A 79 -8.24 -5.85 16.86
C GLN A 79 -6.94 -5.08 16.59
N LEU A 80 -6.78 -4.51 15.40
CA LEU A 80 -5.60 -3.74 15.00
C LEU A 80 -5.61 -2.30 15.53
N TYR A 81 -6.80 -1.77 15.79
CA TYR A 81 -7.05 -0.42 16.30
C TYR A 81 -7.97 -0.47 17.51
N PRO A 82 -7.54 -1.09 18.64
CA PRO A 82 -8.40 -1.20 19.80
C PRO A 82 -8.74 0.19 20.33
N SER A 83 -10.03 0.48 20.46
CA SER A 83 -10.49 1.62 21.25
C SER A 83 -10.24 1.33 22.72
N GLY A 84 -9.78 2.34 23.44
CA GLY A 84 -9.70 2.34 24.89
C GLY A 84 -11.09 2.23 25.52
N PRO A 85 -11.18 1.89 26.81
CA PRO A 85 -12.44 1.71 27.53
C PRO A 85 -13.33 2.97 27.55
N ASP A 86 -12.75 4.14 27.34
CA ASP A 86 -13.41 5.45 27.21
C ASP A 86 -13.74 5.82 25.76
N GLY A 87 -13.53 4.92 24.81
CA GLY A 87 -13.63 5.20 23.37
C GLY A 87 -12.45 6.00 22.81
N SER A 88 -11.46 6.37 23.62
CA SER A 88 -10.24 7.02 23.13
C SER A 88 -9.43 6.02 22.30
N ALA A 89 -8.90 6.41 21.15
CA ALA A 89 -8.05 5.51 20.38
C ALA A 89 -6.82 5.14 21.23
N THR A 90 -6.59 3.83 21.50
CA THR A 90 -5.36 3.43 22.19
C THR A 90 -4.15 3.72 21.29
N ARG A 91 -3.02 4.07 21.91
CA ARG A 91 -1.77 4.49 21.23
C ARG A 91 -1.10 3.43 20.35
N GLN A 92 -1.72 2.27 20.09
CA GLN A 92 -1.14 1.27 19.20
C GLN A 92 -1.07 1.87 17.78
N PRO A 93 0.11 2.07 17.21
CA PRO A 93 0.21 2.50 15.84
C PRO A 93 -0.30 1.35 14.97
N GLY A 94 -1.36 1.60 14.21
CA GLY A 94 -1.88 0.61 13.27
C GLY A 94 -0.88 0.22 12.19
N PRO A 95 -1.25 -0.71 11.30
CA PRO A 95 -0.42 -1.09 10.16
C PRO A 95 0.02 0.12 9.34
N LYS A 96 1.32 0.17 9.03
CA LYS A 96 1.89 1.16 8.10
C LYS A 96 1.60 0.83 6.65
N LEU A 97 1.44 -0.46 6.35
CA LEU A 97 1.20 -0.99 5.02
C LEU A 97 0.22 -2.16 5.10
N TRP A 98 -0.83 -2.10 4.28
CA TRP A 98 -1.66 -3.25 3.95
C TRP A 98 -1.18 -3.87 2.65
N VAL A 99 -0.95 -5.19 2.65
CA VAL A 99 -0.76 -5.97 1.43
C VAL A 99 -2.01 -6.82 1.22
N ILE A 100 -2.76 -6.54 0.16
CA ILE A 100 -4.02 -7.21 -0.16
C ILE A 100 -3.77 -8.16 -1.32
N HIS A 101 -4.03 -9.45 -1.10
CA HIS A 101 -4.05 -10.46 -2.14
C HIS A 101 -5.31 -11.31 -1.95
N ALA A 102 -6.36 -10.99 -2.73
CA ALA A 102 -7.66 -11.65 -2.67
C ALA A 102 -8.32 -11.62 -4.05
N GLY A 103 -9.25 -12.55 -4.31
CA GLY A 103 -9.99 -12.63 -5.57
C GLY A 103 -9.72 -13.90 -6.37
N THR A 104 -8.70 -14.69 -6.03
CA THR A 104 -8.41 -15.96 -6.73
C THR A 104 -9.62 -16.90 -6.73
N LYS A 105 -10.38 -16.95 -5.63
CA LYS A 105 -11.60 -17.77 -5.49
C LYS A 105 -12.85 -17.13 -6.08
N ASN A 106 -12.77 -15.86 -6.51
CA ASN A 106 -13.83 -15.17 -7.23
C ASN A 106 -13.71 -15.35 -8.75
N LEU A 107 -12.62 -15.95 -9.25
CA LEU A 107 -12.46 -16.25 -10.68
C LEU A 107 -13.32 -17.42 -11.12
N HIS A 108 -14.17 -17.18 -12.11
CA HIS A 108 -14.94 -18.19 -12.82
C HIS A 108 -14.19 -18.68 -14.09
N PRO A 109 -14.21 -20.00 -14.42
CA PRO A 109 -13.48 -20.53 -15.57
C PRO A 109 -13.84 -19.93 -16.93
N THR A 110 -15.09 -19.49 -17.10
CA THR A 110 -15.57 -18.94 -18.38
C THR A 110 -15.73 -17.42 -18.38
N GLU A 111 -15.95 -16.82 -17.21
CA GLU A 111 -16.32 -15.40 -17.09
C GLU A 111 -15.20 -14.56 -16.44
N GLY A 112 -14.21 -15.19 -15.81
CA GLY A 112 -13.15 -14.49 -15.11
C GLY A 112 -13.67 -13.85 -13.82
N LEU A 113 -13.30 -12.60 -13.58
CA LEU A 113 -13.73 -11.87 -12.39
C LEU A 113 -15.03 -11.10 -12.68
N GLY A 114 -16.12 -11.52 -12.05
CA GLY A 114 -17.42 -10.86 -12.17
C GLY A 114 -17.43 -9.43 -11.59
N SER A 115 -18.36 -8.60 -12.05
CA SER A 115 -18.52 -7.21 -11.59
C SER A 115 -18.84 -7.12 -10.09
N GLU A 116 -19.59 -8.07 -9.54
CA GLU A 116 -19.90 -8.14 -8.10
C GLU A 116 -18.63 -8.30 -7.25
N ALA A 117 -17.69 -9.15 -7.70
CA ALA A 117 -16.42 -9.36 -7.02
C ALA A 117 -15.52 -8.11 -7.11
N LEU A 118 -15.52 -7.43 -8.25
CA LEU A 118 -14.80 -6.16 -8.41
C LEU A 118 -15.39 -5.06 -7.50
N LEU A 119 -16.72 -4.98 -7.40
CA LEU A 119 -17.39 -4.07 -6.47
C LEU A 119 -17.05 -4.40 -5.02
N ALA A 120 -17.01 -5.67 -4.64
CA ALA A 120 -16.59 -6.09 -3.31
C ALA A 120 -15.14 -5.69 -3.02
N MET A 121 -14.24 -5.75 -4.01
CA MET A 121 -12.86 -5.29 -3.86
C MET A 121 -12.81 -3.77 -3.64
N GLU A 122 -13.57 -3.00 -4.40
CA GLU A 122 -13.67 -1.55 -4.22
C GLU A 122 -14.14 -1.20 -2.80
N ILE A 123 -15.21 -1.85 -2.33
CA ILE A 123 -15.73 -1.65 -0.96
C ILE A 123 -14.67 -2.03 0.08
N LEU A 124 -13.96 -3.14 -0.09
CA LEU A 124 -12.88 -3.55 0.82
C LEU A 124 -11.78 -2.50 0.91
N LEU A 125 -11.28 -2.00 -0.23
CA LEU A 125 -10.21 -1.01 -0.25
C LEU A 125 -10.65 0.33 0.35
N GLN A 126 -11.87 0.80 0.03
CA GLN A 126 -12.44 2.02 0.62
C GLN A 126 -12.68 1.88 2.13
N THR A 127 -13.11 0.70 2.57
CA THR A 127 -13.31 0.38 3.99
C THR A 127 -11.99 0.45 4.73
N LEU A 128 -10.94 -0.23 4.24
CA LEU A 128 -9.61 -0.18 4.84
C LEU A 128 -9.03 1.25 4.81
N PHE A 129 -9.22 1.99 3.73
CA PHE A 129 -8.81 3.38 3.65
C PHE A 129 -9.45 4.25 4.73
N SER A 130 -10.75 4.08 4.94
CA SER A 130 -11.52 4.89 5.89
C SER A 130 -11.21 4.55 7.35
N LEU A 131 -10.90 3.28 7.62
CA LEU A 131 -10.71 2.76 8.98
C LEU A 131 -9.26 2.85 9.49
N THR A 132 -8.30 3.23 8.65
CA THR A 132 -6.87 3.22 9.01
C THR A 132 -6.32 4.62 9.23
N SER A 133 -5.20 4.73 9.95
CA SER A 133 -4.54 6.01 10.23
C SER A 133 -4.09 6.74 8.95
N PRO A 134 -3.98 8.09 8.97
CA PRO A 134 -3.27 8.82 7.93
C PRO A 134 -1.84 8.29 7.73
N GLY A 135 -1.32 8.38 6.51
CA GLY A 135 -0.02 7.81 6.14
C GLY A 135 0.02 6.29 5.96
N THR A 136 -1.07 5.56 6.27
CA THR A 136 -1.19 4.14 5.91
C THR A 136 -1.14 3.99 4.39
N ARG A 137 -0.40 2.99 3.91
CA ARG A 137 -0.27 2.66 2.50
C ARG A 137 -0.95 1.33 2.17
N PHE A 138 -1.31 1.16 0.90
CA PHE A 138 -2.04 -0.02 0.43
C PHE A 138 -1.38 -0.56 -0.84
N LEU A 139 -1.04 -1.84 -0.81
CA LEU A 139 -0.50 -2.57 -1.95
C LEU A 139 -1.48 -3.66 -2.34
N LEU A 140 -2.17 -3.50 -3.47
CA LEU A 140 -3.00 -4.54 -4.07
C LEU A 140 -2.14 -5.40 -4.99
N SER A 141 -2.07 -6.69 -4.72
CA SER A 141 -1.40 -7.66 -5.56
C SER A 141 -2.35 -8.20 -6.62
N GLY A 142 -1.86 -8.37 -7.85
CA GLY A 142 -2.58 -9.10 -8.88
C GLY A 142 -2.71 -10.60 -8.58
N LEU A 143 -3.70 -11.22 -9.22
CA LEU A 143 -4.01 -12.64 -9.18
C LEU A 143 -2.99 -13.45 -9.99
N PHE A 144 -2.61 -14.61 -9.45
CA PHE A 144 -1.75 -15.56 -10.15
C PHE A 144 -2.51 -16.33 -11.22
N TYR A 145 -1.83 -16.71 -12.30
CA TYR A 145 -2.39 -17.60 -13.32
C TYR A 145 -2.77 -18.95 -12.73
N ARG A 146 -3.83 -19.55 -13.28
CA ARG A 146 -4.33 -20.87 -12.90
C ARG A 146 -4.45 -21.74 -14.13
N LYS A 147 -4.39 -23.06 -13.96
CA LYS A 147 -4.54 -23.99 -15.10
C LYS A 147 -5.99 -24.13 -15.56
N ASP A 148 -6.93 -23.93 -14.65
CA ASP A 148 -8.37 -24.08 -14.88
C ASP A 148 -9.06 -22.77 -15.27
N ILE A 149 -8.33 -21.66 -15.33
CA ILE A 149 -8.82 -20.35 -15.78
C ILE A 149 -7.93 -19.89 -16.95
N PRO A 150 -8.50 -19.55 -18.11
CA PRO A 150 -7.75 -18.94 -19.21
C PRO A 150 -6.94 -17.72 -18.76
N SER A 151 -5.68 -17.62 -19.23
CA SER A 151 -4.77 -16.55 -18.82
C SER A 151 -5.31 -15.16 -19.16
N GLU A 152 -6.04 -15.04 -20.25
CA GLU A 152 -6.67 -13.79 -20.71
C GLU A 152 -7.71 -13.27 -19.71
N LEU A 153 -8.42 -14.18 -19.02
CA LEU A 153 -9.38 -13.81 -17.97
C LEU A 153 -8.67 -13.36 -16.68
N VAL A 154 -7.51 -13.94 -16.37
CA VAL A 154 -6.68 -13.49 -15.25
C VAL A 154 -6.05 -12.13 -15.56
N ASP A 155 -5.57 -11.92 -16.78
CA ASP A 155 -5.04 -10.64 -17.26
C ASP A 155 -6.11 -9.55 -17.21
N LEU A 156 -7.33 -9.86 -17.65
CA LEU A 156 -8.47 -8.95 -17.57
C LEU A 156 -8.78 -8.57 -16.11
N ALA A 157 -8.82 -9.54 -15.19
CA ALA A 157 -9.03 -9.28 -13.77
C ALA A 157 -7.93 -8.39 -13.17
N ASN A 158 -6.67 -8.65 -13.51
CA ASN A 158 -5.53 -7.86 -13.05
C ASN A 158 -5.56 -6.43 -13.59
N LYS A 159 -5.97 -6.25 -14.86
CA LYS A 159 -6.18 -4.93 -15.45
C LYS A 159 -7.29 -4.17 -14.70
N GLN A 160 -8.41 -4.83 -14.40
CA GLN A 160 -9.50 -4.23 -13.63
C GLN A 160 -9.05 -3.81 -12.22
N PHE A 161 -8.22 -4.62 -11.54
CA PHE A 161 -7.62 -4.24 -10.26
C PHE A 161 -6.69 -3.03 -10.36
N GLN A 162 -5.89 -2.95 -11.41
CA GLN A 162 -5.04 -1.80 -11.67
C GLN A 162 -5.87 -0.53 -11.91
N GLU A 163 -6.90 -0.61 -12.75
CA GLU A 163 -7.83 0.49 -13.02
C GLU A 163 -8.55 0.95 -11.73
N LEU A 164 -8.95 0.02 -10.87
CA LEU A 164 -9.55 0.31 -9.57
C LEU A 164 -8.59 1.08 -8.66
N VAL A 165 -7.31 0.67 -8.58
CA VAL A 165 -6.30 1.40 -7.81
C VAL A 165 -6.11 2.82 -8.33
N VAL A 166 -6.05 3.01 -9.65
CA VAL A 166 -5.96 4.36 -10.26
C VAL A 166 -7.20 5.20 -9.93
N LYS A 167 -8.40 4.61 -10.01
CA LYS A 167 -9.66 5.26 -9.64
C LYS A 167 -9.63 5.73 -8.19
N LEU A 168 -9.21 4.89 -7.25
CA LEU A 168 -9.16 5.23 -5.82
C LEU A 168 -8.10 6.29 -5.50
N GLN A 169 -6.95 6.23 -6.17
CA GLN A 169 -5.88 7.22 -6.01
C GLN A 169 -6.33 8.61 -6.49
N ASN A 170 -7.08 8.69 -7.58
CA ASN A 170 -7.55 9.95 -8.16
C ASN A 170 -8.86 10.47 -7.55
N GLY A 171 -9.72 9.55 -7.09
CA GLY A 171 -11.04 9.85 -6.55
C GLY A 171 -11.09 9.92 -5.03
N SER A 172 -9.95 9.85 -4.35
CA SER A 172 -9.90 9.91 -2.89
C SER A 172 -10.64 11.17 -2.43
N PRO A 173 -11.75 11.05 -1.68
CA PRO A 173 -12.50 12.21 -1.23
C PRO A 173 -11.56 13.09 -0.40
N GLU A 174 -11.49 14.38 -0.75
CA GLU A 174 -10.92 15.40 0.12
C GLU A 174 -11.42 15.13 1.55
N PRO A 175 -10.52 15.06 2.56
CA PRO A 175 -10.93 14.77 3.92
C PRO A 175 -12.05 15.75 4.28
N SER A 176 -13.25 15.21 4.52
CA SER A 176 -14.40 16.05 4.87
C SER A 176 -13.99 16.89 6.07
N PRO A 177 -14.21 18.22 6.04
CA PRO A 177 -13.73 19.11 7.09
C PRO A 177 -14.22 18.60 8.43
N SER A 178 -13.34 18.62 9.42
CA SER A 178 -13.63 18.10 10.75
C SER A 178 -14.91 18.77 11.32
N PRO A 179 -15.67 18.10 12.20
CA PRO A 179 -16.86 18.68 12.81
C PRO A 179 -16.60 20.05 13.47
N ASP A 180 -15.36 20.27 13.95
CA ASP A 180 -14.92 21.52 14.57
C ASP A 180 -14.68 22.65 13.54
N GLU A 181 -14.19 22.32 12.34
CA GLU A 181 -14.05 23.30 11.24
C GLU A 181 -15.40 23.70 10.66
N GLN A 182 -16.38 22.79 10.67
CA GLN A 182 -17.75 23.08 10.18
C GLN A 182 -18.50 24.05 11.12
N GLN A 183 -18.15 24.13 12.41
CA GLN A 183 -18.74 25.10 13.33
C GLN A 183 -18.24 26.54 13.12
N SER A 184 -17.04 26.73 12.58
CA SER A 184 -16.46 28.06 12.32
C SER A 184 -17.21 28.84 11.23
N TYR A 185 -17.86 28.16 10.27
CA TYR A 185 -18.56 28.80 9.16
C TYR A 185 -20.00 29.25 9.47
N ARG A 186 -20.57 28.86 10.61
CA ARG A 186 -21.99 29.12 10.94
C ARG A 186 -22.24 30.42 11.70
N GLY A 187 -21.21 31.20 12.00
CA GLY A 187 -21.28 32.38 12.87
C GLY A 187 -20.92 33.72 12.21
N LYS A 188 -21.61 34.14 11.14
CA LYS A 188 -21.62 35.55 10.71
C LYS A 188 -23.01 36.18 10.88
N GLY A 189 -23.46 36.23 12.14
CA GLY A 189 -24.50 37.16 12.57
C GLY A 189 -23.87 38.47 13.02
N LYS A 190 -24.28 39.58 12.41
CA LYS A 190 -23.89 40.95 12.81
C LYS A 190 -24.30 41.23 14.25
N GLY A 191 -23.36 41.62 15.11
CA GLY A 191 -23.60 42.12 16.47
C GLY A 191 -22.43 42.98 16.98
N PRO A 192 -22.68 44.01 17.82
CA PRO A 192 -21.84 45.20 17.91
C PRO A 192 -20.66 45.11 18.88
N ALA A 193 -19.77 46.08 18.69
CA ALA A 193 -18.48 46.29 19.32
C ALA A 193 -18.47 46.27 20.87
N HIS A 194 -17.56 45.50 21.46
CA HIS A 194 -16.80 45.96 22.63
C HIS A 194 -15.56 45.11 22.97
N GLN A 195 -14.59 45.83 23.55
CA GLN A 195 -13.45 45.44 24.39
C GLN A 195 -12.25 44.69 23.77
N LYS A 196 -11.21 45.50 23.52
CA LYS A 196 -9.81 45.08 23.41
C LYS A 196 -9.32 44.53 24.75
N SER A 197 -8.92 43.27 24.78
CA SER A 197 -7.99 42.74 25.79
C SER A 197 -6.80 42.12 25.05
N ASP A 198 -5.63 42.71 25.27
CA ASP A 198 -4.35 42.18 24.84
C ASP A 198 -4.07 40.90 25.63
N SER A 199 -4.17 39.75 24.96
CA SER A 199 -3.65 38.47 25.46
C SER A 199 -2.72 37.89 24.41
N GLY A 200 -1.49 37.62 24.83
CA GLY A 200 -0.38 37.20 23.98
C GLY A 200 -0.73 35.96 23.17
N VAL A 201 -0.69 36.10 21.85
CA VAL A 201 -0.87 35.03 20.89
C VAL A 201 0.37 34.13 20.96
N SER A 202 0.27 33.08 21.78
CA SER A 202 1.21 31.96 21.77
C SER A 202 1.15 31.33 20.38
N GLY A 203 2.23 31.46 19.61
CA GLY A 203 2.34 30.96 18.24
C GLY A 203 2.07 29.46 18.20
N LEU A 204 0.86 29.09 17.78
CA LEU A 204 0.52 27.71 17.45
C LEU A 204 1.39 27.32 16.26
N ALA A 205 2.29 26.36 16.48
CA ALA A 205 3.09 25.78 15.42
C ALA A 205 2.15 25.31 14.29
N PRO A 206 2.51 25.53 13.01
CA PRO A 206 1.68 25.13 11.89
C PRO A 206 1.39 23.63 12.01
N SER A 207 0.11 23.28 12.07
CA SER A 207 -0.36 21.90 12.12
C SER A 207 0.22 21.17 10.91
N ALA A 208 1.10 20.20 11.14
CA ALA A 208 1.71 19.42 10.07
C ALA A 208 0.60 18.70 9.29
N VAL A 209 0.49 18.99 7.99
CA VAL A 209 -0.45 18.32 7.10
C VAL A 209 -0.15 16.81 7.16
N PRO A 210 -1.13 15.96 7.51
CA PRO A 210 -0.89 14.53 7.60
C PRO A 210 -0.52 14.00 6.22
N PRO A 211 0.39 13.02 6.16
CA PRO A 211 0.86 12.51 4.88
C PRO A 211 -0.27 11.81 4.11
N PRO A 212 -0.30 11.94 2.78
CA PRO A 212 -1.33 11.34 1.96
C PRO A 212 -1.26 9.81 2.07
N ARG A 213 -2.42 9.18 2.14
CA ARG A 213 -2.56 7.74 1.93
C ARG A 213 -2.34 7.44 0.45
N THR A 214 -1.75 6.29 0.15
CA THR A 214 -1.40 5.90 -1.23
C THR A 214 -1.79 4.46 -1.50
N PHE A 215 -2.34 4.24 -2.70
CA PHE A 215 -2.60 2.92 -3.26
C PHE A 215 -1.61 2.62 -4.37
N GLU A 216 -1.11 1.39 -4.38
CA GLU A 216 -0.27 0.87 -5.43
C GLU A 216 -0.74 -0.52 -5.86
N PHE A 217 -0.55 -0.84 -7.14
CA PHE A 217 -0.81 -2.15 -7.71
C PHE A 217 0.50 -2.85 -8.04
N LEU A 218 0.62 -4.13 -7.67
CA LEU A 218 1.76 -4.97 -8.02
C LEU A 218 1.31 -6.19 -8.83
N ALA A 219 1.62 -6.17 -10.12
CA ALA A 219 1.40 -7.31 -10.99
C ALA A 219 2.34 -8.47 -10.59
N PRO A 220 1.87 -9.72 -10.59
CA PRO A 220 2.72 -10.87 -10.26
C PRO A 220 3.79 -11.15 -11.32
N GLU A 221 3.54 -10.79 -12.59
CA GLU A 221 4.35 -11.13 -13.80
C GLU A 221 5.11 -12.47 -13.61
N LEU A 222 4.32 -13.55 -13.47
CA LEU A 222 4.79 -14.92 -13.45
C LEU A 222 4.56 -15.47 -14.85
N ASP A 223 5.62 -15.56 -15.66
CA ASP A 223 5.53 -15.75 -17.11
C ASP A 223 4.97 -17.10 -17.58
N SER A 224 4.53 -17.98 -16.68
CA SER A 224 3.94 -19.26 -17.11
C SER A 224 3.15 -19.99 -16.02
N HIS A 225 2.20 -20.82 -16.50
CA HIS A 225 1.57 -21.89 -15.71
C HIS A 225 2.57 -22.87 -15.08
N ALA A 226 3.86 -22.88 -15.49
CA ALA A 226 4.88 -23.77 -14.94
C ALA A 226 5.22 -23.46 -13.47
N THR A 227 4.95 -22.24 -13.02
CA THR A 227 5.11 -21.84 -11.60
C THR A 227 3.92 -22.28 -10.72
N CYS A 228 2.78 -22.61 -11.33
CA CYS A 228 1.60 -23.18 -10.69
C CYS A 228 1.56 -24.71 -10.89
N VAL A 229 2.51 -25.43 -10.29
CA VAL A 229 2.46 -26.90 -10.25
C VAL A 229 2.94 -27.44 -8.91
N SER A 230 2.02 -28.01 -8.13
CA SER A 230 2.33 -29.08 -7.16
C SER A 230 1.08 -29.86 -6.72
N LEU A 231 0.84 -30.99 -7.39
CA LEU A 231 0.58 -32.36 -6.88
C LEU A 231 -0.33 -32.63 -5.65
N LEU A 232 -1.14 -31.69 -5.19
CA LEU A 232 -2.17 -31.94 -4.18
C LEU A 232 -3.49 -31.30 -4.64
N ASP A 233 -4.13 -31.88 -5.66
CA ASP A 233 -5.54 -31.77 -6.10
C ASP A 233 -6.25 -30.40 -6.17
N GLY A 234 -5.56 -29.27 -5.91
CA GLY A 234 -6.12 -27.92 -5.97
C GLY A 234 -5.17 -27.02 -6.76
N HIS A 235 -5.47 -26.79 -8.04
CA HIS A 235 -4.68 -26.08 -9.05
C HIS A 235 -4.42 -24.56 -8.79
N VAL A 236 -4.32 -24.12 -7.53
CA VAL A 236 -4.47 -22.71 -7.15
C VAL A 236 -3.32 -22.16 -6.29
N HIS A 237 -2.38 -23.01 -5.83
CA HIS A 237 -1.27 -22.59 -4.98
C HIS A 237 0.05 -22.51 -5.74
N LEU A 238 0.85 -21.48 -5.43
CA LEU A 238 2.22 -21.39 -5.89
C LEU A 238 3.04 -22.55 -5.34
N ASN A 239 3.89 -23.14 -6.17
CA ASN A 239 4.94 -24.02 -5.67
C ASN A 239 6.08 -23.21 -5.07
N ARG A 240 7.11 -23.90 -4.56
CA ARG A 240 8.29 -23.27 -3.96
C ARG A 240 8.96 -22.25 -4.90
N GLU A 241 9.06 -22.57 -6.18
CA GLU A 241 9.65 -21.67 -7.18
C GLU A 241 8.75 -20.46 -7.45
N GLY A 242 7.44 -20.66 -7.55
CA GLY A 242 6.46 -19.58 -7.67
C GLY A 242 6.53 -18.59 -6.49
N TYR A 243 6.60 -19.10 -5.25
CA TYR A 243 6.81 -18.26 -4.07
C TYR A 243 8.13 -17.49 -4.14
N ARG A 244 9.22 -18.13 -4.57
CA ARG A 244 10.52 -17.47 -4.73
C ARG A 244 10.45 -16.33 -5.74
N MET A 245 9.83 -16.56 -6.90
CA MET A 245 9.63 -15.53 -7.93
C MET A 245 8.76 -14.38 -7.42
N TRP A 246 7.68 -14.70 -6.72
CA TRP A 246 6.81 -13.67 -6.14
C TRP A 246 7.51 -12.83 -5.06
N MET A 247 8.25 -13.46 -4.15
CA MET A 247 8.99 -12.75 -3.09
C MET A 247 10.06 -11.81 -3.65
N ARG A 248 10.67 -12.12 -4.80
CA ARG A 248 11.62 -11.21 -5.47
C ARG A 248 11.01 -9.86 -5.87
N LYS A 249 9.70 -9.83 -6.11
CA LYS A 249 8.97 -8.61 -6.48
C LYS A 249 8.33 -7.97 -5.26
N LEU A 250 7.67 -8.78 -4.44
CA LEU A 250 6.91 -8.30 -3.29
C LEU A 250 7.82 -7.66 -2.24
N LEU A 251 8.95 -8.28 -1.87
CA LEU A 251 9.79 -7.78 -0.78
C LEU A 251 10.40 -6.39 -1.09
N PRO A 252 11.06 -6.16 -2.24
CA PRO A 252 11.57 -4.83 -2.57
C PRO A 252 10.45 -3.80 -2.63
N LYS A 253 9.27 -4.19 -3.11
CA LYS A 253 8.12 -3.28 -3.18
C LYS A 253 7.63 -2.88 -1.79
N MET A 254 7.50 -3.83 -0.88
CA MET A 254 7.12 -3.56 0.50
C MET A 254 8.17 -2.68 1.20
N GLU A 255 9.46 -2.94 1.01
CA GLU A 255 10.54 -2.11 1.57
C GLU A 255 10.54 -0.69 1.00
N GLN A 256 10.36 -0.53 -0.32
CA GLN A 256 10.18 0.77 -0.96
C GLN A 256 9.00 1.52 -0.33
N MET A 257 7.85 0.86 -0.19
CA MET A 257 6.66 1.45 0.38
C MET A 257 6.76 1.67 1.89
N LEU A 258 7.70 1.09 2.62
CA LEU A 258 7.89 1.37 4.06
C LEU A 258 9.00 2.37 4.34
N SER A 259 10.00 2.44 3.47
CA SER A 259 11.15 3.36 3.58
C SER A 259 10.81 4.81 3.28
N PHE A 260 9.72 5.05 2.55
CA PHE A 260 9.26 6.39 2.26
C PHE A 260 8.73 7.05 3.55
N SER A 261 9.61 7.73 4.28
CA SER A 261 9.26 8.48 5.48
C SER A 261 8.55 9.75 5.04
N PRO A 262 7.28 9.98 5.40
CA PRO A 262 6.52 11.06 4.78
C PRO A 262 7.01 12.47 5.11
N LEU A 263 7.84 12.64 6.14
CA LEU A 263 8.34 13.94 6.58
C LEU A 263 9.70 13.75 7.26
N GLN A 264 10.80 13.88 6.51
CA GLN A 264 11.79 14.82 7.02
C GLN A 264 11.35 16.17 6.48
N PRO A 265 10.95 17.15 7.33
CA PRO A 265 10.84 18.52 6.85
C PRO A 265 12.16 18.82 6.17
N GLN A 266 12.12 19.16 4.88
CA GLN A 266 13.32 19.68 4.24
C GLN A 266 13.73 20.85 5.12
N SER A 267 14.92 20.75 5.72
CA SER A 267 15.55 21.88 6.39
C SER A 267 15.36 23.08 5.47
N PRO A 268 14.93 24.24 5.98
CA PRO A 268 14.75 25.43 5.16
C PRO A 268 15.95 25.50 4.24
N GLN A 269 15.73 25.36 2.93
CA GLN A 269 16.83 25.51 1.99
C GLN A 269 17.42 26.87 2.35
N GLU A 270 18.66 26.87 2.84
CA GLU A 270 19.45 28.09 2.92
C GLU A 270 19.19 28.80 1.61
N GLU A 271 18.65 30.02 1.67
CA GLU A 271 18.38 30.84 0.51
C GLU A 271 19.61 30.79 -0.38
N ILE A 272 19.56 29.96 -1.43
CA ILE A 272 20.58 29.94 -2.46
C ILE A 272 20.42 31.31 -3.09
N GLY A 273 21.33 32.21 -2.72
CA GLY A 273 21.33 33.59 -3.16
C GLY A 273 21.00 33.63 -4.63
N ILE A 274 19.94 34.35 -4.95
CA ILE A 274 19.48 34.58 -6.32
C ILE A 274 20.67 35.19 -7.07
N LYS A 275 21.42 34.35 -7.79
CA LYS A 275 22.32 34.81 -8.84
C LYS A 275 21.43 35.32 -9.95
N THR A 276 21.30 36.63 -9.98
CA THR A 276 20.70 37.37 -11.08
C THR A 276 21.33 36.89 -12.39
N TRP A 277 20.47 36.52 -13.33
CA TRP A 277 20.87 36.22 -14.70
C TRP A 277 21.46 37.49 -15.34
N PRO A 278 22.57 37.38 -16.09
CA PRO A 278 23.06 38.51 -16.87
C PRO A 278 22.06 38.82 -17.98
N SER A 279 21.70 40.10 -18.10
CA SER A 279 20.87 40.61 -19.18
C SER A 279 21.48 40.31 -20.55
N PRO A 280 20.67 40.03 -21.59
CA PRO A 280 21.16 39.80 -22.93
C PRO A 280 21.71 41.11 -23.51
N GLY A 281 23.04 41.27 -23.48
CA GLY A 281 23.70 42.49 -23.95
C GLY A 281 25.20 42.39 -24.24
N ASP A 282 25.91 41.37 -23.78
CA ASP A 282 27.35 41.28 -24.02
C ASP A 282 27.69 40.50 -25.28
N LYS A 283 27.96 41.25 -26.36
CA LYS A 283 28.70 40.78 -27.53
C LYS A 283 30.18 40.86 -27.22
N SER A 284 30.89 39.73 -27.21
CA SER A 284 32.32 39.73 -27.51
C SER A 284 32.74 38.46 -28.26
N THR A 285 33.25 38.70 -29.47
CA THR A 285 34.37 38.01 -30.16
C THR A 285 34.39 36.48 -30.14
N VAL A 286 33.99 35.80 -31.22
CA VAL A 286 34.83 35.46 -32.40
C VAL A 286 36.19 34.88 -32.00
N GLU A 287 36.30 33.55 -32.06
CA GLU A 287 37.51 32.91 -32.58
C GLU A 287 37.13 31.62 -33.33
N LYS A 288 37.42 31.64 -34.63
CA LYS A 288 37.43 30.48 -35.53
C LYS A 288 38.64 29.63 -35.20
N LYS A 289 38.48 28.31 -35.13
CA LYS A 289 39.51 27.39 -35.58
C LYS A 289 38.89 26.21 -36.33
N GLU A 290 39.03 26.28 -37.65
CA GLU A 290 39.01 25.12 -38.54
C GLU A 290 40.22 24.24 -38.21
N GLU A 291 40.04 22.94 -38.10
CA GLU A 291 41.10 22.01 -38.51
C GLU A 291 40.51 20.72 -39.06
N LYS A 292 40.78 20.52 -40.35
CA LYS A 292 40.61 19.28 -41.14
C LYS A 292 41.68 18.26 -40.75
N GLN A 293 41.32 16.98 -40.79
CA GLN A 293 42.08 15.82 -41.34
C GLN A 293 41.18 14.59 -41.10
N GLN A 294 40.65 13.84 -42.08
CA GLN A 294 41.28 13.08 -43.18
C GLN A 294 42.45 12.20 -42.73
N ASN A 295 42.13 11.00 -42.23
CA ASN A 295 42.39 9.72 -42.89
C ASN A 295 41.60 8.58 -42.21
#